data_AF-A0A0C9UXC7-F1
#
_entry.id   AF-A0A0C9UXC7-F1
#
_cell.length_a   1.000
_cell.length_b   1.000
_cell.length_c   1.000
_cell.angle_alpha   90.00
_cell.angle_beta   90.00
_cell.angle_gamma   90.00
#
_symmetry.space_group_name_H-M   'P 1'
#
loop_
_entity.id
_entity.type
_entity.pdbx_description
1 polymer ?
#
loop_
_entity_poly.entity_id
_entity_poly.type
_entity_poly.pdbx_seq_one_letter_code
_entity_poly.pdbx_strand_id
1 'polypeptide(L)'
;MLLDYAHPEIVSAALSLTQLQSSRAPRLGTVFFKPGGPGESGVEQVKALGSAFNTFTKGQYDVVGWDPRGSIKLCARGFYIF
;
A
#
# COMPACT_ATOMS: atom_id res chain seq x y z
N MET A 1 -0.42 -6.55 -11.35
CA MET A 1 -1.60 -7.40 -11.20
C MET A 1 -2.30 -7.58 -12.54
N LEU A 2 -2.95 -8.71 -12.76
CA LEU A 2 -3.78 -8.95 -13.94
C LEU A 2 -4.99 -8.00 -13.90
N LEU A 3 -5.33 -7.38 -15.03
CA LEU A 3 -6.57 -6.58 -15.11
C LEU A 3 -7.79 -7.48 -15.27
N ASP A 4 -7.64 -8.51 -16.09
CA ASP A 4 -8.61 -9.57 -16.27
C ASP A 4 -8.00 -10.89 -15.78
N TYR A 5 -8.63 -11.49 -14.76
CA TYR A 5 -8.18 -12.77 -14.22
C TYR A 5 -8.60 -13.97 -15.09
N ALA A 6 -9.67 -13.83 -15.89
CA ALA A 6 -10.12 -14.87 -16.81
C ALA A 6 -9.27 -14.90 -18.09
N HIS A 7 -8.71 -13.74 -18.46
CA HIS A 7 -7.84 -13.56 -19.63
C HIS A 7 -6.50 -12.90 -19.24
N PRO A 8 -5.63 -13.62 -18.50
CA PRO A 8 -4.40 -13.06 -17.92
C PRO A 8 -3.40 -12.51 -18.94
N GLU A 9 -3.47 -12.96 -20.19
CA GLU A 9 -2.59 -12.60 -21.30
C GLU A 9 -2.85 -11.20 -21.87
N ILE A 10 -4.04 -10.63 -21.63
CA ILE A 10 -4.49 -9.43 -22.34
C ILE A 10 -3.81 -8.17 -21.80
N VAL A 11 -3.80 -8.00 -20.47
CA VAL A 11 -3.29 -6.76 -19.87
C VAL A 11 -3.00 -6.88 -18.37
N SER A 12 -1.91 -6.24 -17.95
CA SER A 12 -1.51 -6.10 -16.55
C SER A 12 -1.38 -4.64 -16.14
N ALA A 13 -1.72 -4.33 -14.89
CA ALA A 13 -1.52 -3.03 -14.26
C ALA A 13 -0.46 -3.08 -13.15
N ALA A 14 0.25 -1.97 -12.90
CA ALA A 14 1.10 -1.83 -11.73
C ALA A 14 0.29 -1.31 -10.53
N LEU A 15 0.67 -1.74 -9.33
CA LEU A 15 0.06 -1.32 -8.08
C LEU A 15 1.05 -0.42 -7.32
N SER A 16 0.59 0.76 -6.91
CA SER A 16 1.38 1.65 -6.05
C SER A 16 1.29 1.15 -4.61
N LEU A 17 2.44 0.98 -3.95
CA LEU A 17 2.52 0.56 -2.54
C LEU A 17 3.56 1.39 -1.79
N THR A 18 3.39 1.50 -0.48
CA THR A 18 4.35 2.11 0.44
C THR A 18 4.44 1.27 1.70
N GLN A 19 5.60 1.28 2.36
CA GLN A 19 5.83 0.58 3.61
C GLN A 19 6.47 1.52 4.63
N LEU A 20 5.80 1.69 5.77
CA LEU A 20 6.41 2.22 6.98
C LEU A 20 7.06 1.05 7.72
N GLN A 21 8.38 1.11 7.92
CA GLN A 21 9.11 0.07 8.64
C GLN A 21 8.84 0.13 10.15
N SER A 22 8.82 -1.03 10.80
CA SER A 22 8.83 -1.12 12.27
C SER A 22 10.05 -0.37 12.83
N SER A 23 9.82 0.38 13.92
CA SER A 23 10.87 1.16 14.59
C SER A 23 11.46 0.47 15.81
N ARG A 24 10.88 -0.66 16.24
CA ARG A 24 11.27 -1.40 17.44
C ARG A 24 11.31 -2.91 17.22
N ALA A 25 12.29 -3.55 17.84
CA ALA A 25 12.37 -4.99 17.95
C ALA A 25 11.57 -5.54 19.16
N PRO A 26 11.11 -6.80 19.12
CA PRO A 26 11.06 -7.63 17.93
C PRO A 26 10.04 -7.10 16.92
N ARG A 27 10.33 -7.26 15.62
CA ARG A 27 9.36 -7.04 14.55
C ARG A 27 8.36 -8.19 14.59
N LEU A 28 7.09 -7.87 14.87
CA LEU A 28 6.01 -8.83 15.06
C LEU A 28 5.30 -9.21 13.75
N GLY A 29 5.41 -8.37 12.71
CA GLY A 29 4.84 -8.68 11.40
C GLY A 29 4.52 -7.45 10.57
N THR A 30 3.52 -7.60 9.69
CA THR A 30 3.06 -6.55 8.77
C THR A 30 1.55 -6.37 8.93
N VAL A 31 1.12 -5.10 9.03
CA VAL A 31 -0.28 -4.70 8.99
C VAL A 31 -0.58 -4.04 7.66
N PHE A 32 -1.67 -4.47 7.02
CA PHE A 32 -2.16 -3.90 5.77
C PHE A 32 -3.21 -2.82 6.08
N PHE A 33 -2.96 -1.60 5.61
CA PHE A 33 -3.87 -0.48 5.78
C PHE A 33 -4.54 -0.12 4.45
N LYS A 34 -5.87 -0.04 4.49
CA LYS A 34 -6.67 0.51 3.40
C LYS A 34 -7.59 1.59 3.96
N PRO A 35 -7.52 2.84 3.47
CA PRO A 35 -8.48 3.86 3.85
C PRO A 35 -9.87 3.56 3.28
N GLY A 36 -10.88 4.20 3.88
CA GLY A 36 -12.26 4.15 3.43
C GLY A 36 -12.47 4.85 2.07
N GLY A 37 -13.74 4.94 1.66
CA GLY A 37 -14.13 5.53 0.39
C GLY A 37 -13.62 4.78 -0.86
N PRO A 38 -14.21 5.03 -2.03
CA PRO A 38 -13.58 4.75 -3.31
C PRO A 38 -12.69 5.94 -3.72
N GLY A 39 -11.49 5.65 -4.25
CA GLY A 39 -10.60 6.65 -4.84
C GLY A 39 -9.53 7.23 -3.91
N GLU A 40 -9.60 7.01 -2.60
CA GLU A 40 -8.55 7.41 -1.67
C GLU A 40 -7.25 6.60 -1.86
N SER A 41 -6.11 7.27 -1.67
CA SER A 41 -4.78 6.66 -1.76
C SER A 41 -4.34 6.10 -0.41
N GLY A 42 -4.12 4.79 -0.34
CA GLY A 42 -3.51 4.16 0.82
C GLY A 42 -2.03 4.53 0.97
N VAL A 43 -1.35 4.85 -0.14
CA VAL A 43 0.03 5.32 -0.14
C VAL A 43 0.15 6.66 0.59
N GLU A 44 -0.66 7.65 0.21
CA GLU A 44 -0.60 8.98 0.84
C GLU A 44 -1.01 8.93 2.31
N GLN A 45 -2.02 8.13 2.65
CA GLN A 45 -2.50 8.03 4.04
C GLN A 45 -1.45 7.39 4.97
N VAL A 46 -0.71 6.35 4.52
CA VAL A 46 0.37 5.77 5.35
C VAL A 46 1.50 6.77 5.57
N LYS A 47 1.83 7.59 4.56
CA LYS A 47 2.82 8.66 4.72
C LYS A 47 2.34 9.73 5.69
N ALA A 48 1.09 10.18 5.56
CA ALA A 48 0.52 11.22 6.40
C ALA A 48 0.34 10.79 7.87
N LEU A 49 -0.04 9.53 8.11
CA LEU A 49 -0.38 9.02 9.44
C LEU A 49 0.75 8.20 10.09
N GLY A 50 1.98 8.29 9.60
CA GLY A 50 3.08 7.43 10.03
C GLY A 50 3.34 7.41 11.54
N SER A 51 3.27 8.57 12.20
CA SER A 51 3.42 8.68 13.67
C SER A 51 2.28 8.00 14.43
N ALA A 52 1.04 8.14 13.94
CA ALA A 52 -0.12 7.47 14.51
C ALA A 52 -0.01 5.95 14.34
N PHE A 53 0.39 5.46 13.16
CA PHE A 53 0.65 4.04 12.94
C PHE A 53 1.74 3.48 13.83
N ASN A 54 2.85 4.20 13.99
CA ASN A 54 3.91 3.81 14.92
C ASN A 54 3.38 3.70 16.36
N THR A 55 2.49 4.59 16.76
CA THR A 55 1.85 4.57 18.09
C THR A 55 0.91 3.37 18.24
N PHE A 56 0.00 3.16 17.29
CA PHE A 56 -0.98 2.06 17.33
C PHE A 56 -0.34 0.68 17.25
N THR A 57 0.73 0.54 16.49
CA THR A 57 1.49 -0.72 16.34
C THR A 57 2.57 -0.91 17.40
N LYS A 58 2.71 0.04 18.33
CA LYS A 58 3.81 0.11 19.31
C LYS A 58 5.20 0.11 18.65
N GLY A 59 5.28 0.46 17.37
CA GLY A 59 6.48 0.46 16.54
C GLY A 59 6.99 -0.94 16.18
N GLN A 60 6.21 -2.00 16.44
CA GLN A 60 6.66 -3.39 16.26
C GLN A 60 6.14 -4.03 14.97
N TYR A 61 5.34 -3.33 14.19
CA TYR A 61 4.83 -3.83 12.90
C TYR A 61 5.27 -2.90 11.77
N ASP A 62 5.54 -3.49 10.61
CA ASP A 62 5.53 -2.71 9.38
C ASP A 62 4.10 -2.39 9.01
N VAL A 63 3.86 -1.20 8.45
CA VAL A 63 2.55 -0.82 7.92
C VAL A 63 2.66 -0.64 6.42
N VAL A 64 1.88 -1.43 5.68
CA VAL A 64 1.83 -1.38 4.21
C VAL A 64 0.51 -0.77 3.77
N GLY A 65 0.59 0.30 2.98
CA GLY A 65 -0.54 0.93 2.32
C GLY A 65 -0.39 0.83 0.80
N TRP A 66 -1.50 0.71 0.08
CA TRP A 66 -1.50 0.63 -1.37
C TRP A 66 -2.71 1.34 -1.97
N ASP A 67 -2.61 1.68 -3.24
CA ASP A 67 -3.69 2.28 -4.01
C ASP A 67 -4.45 1.17 -4.74
N PRO A 68 -5.71 0.86 -4.40
CA PRO A 68 -6.46 -0.21 -5.07
C PRO A 68 -6.62 0.05 -6.57
N ARG A 69 -6.88 -1.00 -7.35
CA ARG A 69 -7.16 -0.82 -8.77
C ARG A 69 -8.35 0.13 -9.00
N GLY A 70 -8.30 0.93 -10.07
CA GLY A 70 -9.33 1.93 -10.39
C GLY A 70 -9.39 3.14 -9.45
N SER A 71 -8.45 3.28 -8.49
CA SER A 71 -8.30 4.49 -7.69
C SER A 71 -7.48 5.56 -8.41
N ILE A 72 -7.47 6.78 -7.87
CA ILE A 72 -6.95 8.00 -8.53
C ILE A 72 -5.47 7.87 -8.98
N LYS A 73 -4.67 7.02 -8.33
CA LYS A 73 -3.26 6.76 -8.64
C LYS A 73 -3.04 5.32 -9.08
N LEU A 74 -3.56 4.97 -10.26
CA LEU A 74 -3.04 3.81 -10.98
C LEU A 74 -1.78 4.20 -11.76
N CYS A 75 -0.67 3.52 -11.53
CA CYS A 75 0.49 3.64 -12.41
C CYS A 75 0.23 2.83 -13.68
N ALA A 76 -0.23 3.49 -14.74
CA ALA A 76 -0.28 2.92 -16.07
C ALA A 76 1.13 2.85 -16.64
N ARG A 77 1.80 1.71 -16.39
CA ARG A 77 3.05 1.26 -17.03
C ARG A 77 4.25 2.21 -16.86
N GLY A 78 5.14 1.85 -15.93
CA GLY A 78 6.52 2.34 -15.86
C GLY A 78 6.82 3.07 -14.56
N PHE A 79 7.97 2.71 -13.96
CA PHE A 79 8.61 3.27 -12.76
C PHE A 79 8.22 2.61 -11.42
N TYR A 80 9.03 1.61 -11.07
CA TYR A 80 9.33 1.24 -9.69
C TYR A 80 10.16 2.37 -9.07
N ILE A 81 9.75 2.89 -7.92
CA ILE A 81 10.65 3.65 -7.06
C ILE A 81 10.40 3.18 -5.63
N PHE A 82 11.46 2.63 -5.03
CA PHE A 82 11.55 2.18 -3.65
C PHE A 82 11.53 3.38 -2.70
#